data_AF-A0A416CPU4-F1
#
_entry.id   AF-A0A416CPU4-F1
#
_cell.length_a   1.000
_cell.length_b   1.000
_cell.length_c   1.000
_cell.angle_alpha   90.00
_cell.angle_beta   90.00
_cell.angle_gamma   90.00
#
_symmetry.space_group_name_H-M   'P 1'
#
loop_
_entity.id
_entity.type
_entity.pdbx_description
1 polymer ?
#
loop_
_entity_poly.entity_id
_entity_poly.type
_entity_poly.pdbx_seq_one_letter_code
_entity_poly.pdbx_strand_id
1 'polypeptide(L)'
;MCDYCHNIQEWKKFNAPKDYLACIEYIQQLVTNGGFELLEEESTCPLNQVETEDGWADEIMVHMVRCKHCGQVFTCVVNTYRGSGSFKKGKG
;
A
#
# COMPACT_ATOMS: atom_id res chain seq x y z
N MET A 1 -7.40 -14.87 11.92
CA MET A 1 -6.90 -14.20 10.70
C MET A 1 -7.16 -15.18 9.56
N CYS A 2 -7.74 -14.78 8.42
CA CYS A 2 -7.95 -15.72 7.31
C CYS A 2 -6.61 -16.07 6.63
N ASP A 3 -6.57 -17.16 5.87
CA ASP A 3 -5.34 -17.64 5.22
C ASP A 3 -4.68 -16.57 4.33
N TYR A 4 -5.49 -15.79 3.60
CA TYR A 4 -5.01 -14.68 2.78
C TYR A 4 -4.36 -13.57 3.60
N CYS A 5 -4.93 -13.24 4.76
CA CYS A 5 -4.39 -12.20 5.64
C CYS A 5 -3.20 -12.69 6.46
N HIS A 6 -3.12 -13.99 6.75
CA HIS A 6 -2.05 -14.57 7.56
C HIS A 6 -0.68 -14.43 6.89
N ASN A 7 -0.64 -14.52 5.56
CA ASN A 7 0.58 -14.46 4.76
C ASN A 7 0.96 -13.05 4.31
N ILE A 8 0.28 -12.01 4.79
CA ILE A 8 0.59 -10.64 4.38
C ILE A 8 1.90 -10.17 4.98
N GLN A 9 2.83 -9.78 4.12
CA GLN A 9 4.01 -9.05 4.52
C GLN A 9 3.62 -7.62 4.92
N GLU A 10 3.92 -7.24 6.15
CA GLU A 10 3.79 -5.87 6.66
C GLU A 10 5.16 -5.19 6.71
N TRP A 11 5.21 -3.90 6.35
CA TRP A 11 6.38 -3.05 6.53
C TRP A 11 6.15 -2.13 7.72
N LYS A 12 6.81 -2.41 8.84
CA LYS A 12 6.72 -1.55 10.04
C LYS A 12 7.23 -0.13 9.79
N LYS A 13 8.22 0.01 8.90
CA LYS A 13 8.82 1.28 8.51
C LYS A 13 9.44 1.17 7.11
N PHE A 14 9.26 2.18 6.27
CA PHE A 14 10.08 2.42 5.08
C PHE A 14 11.33 3.22 5.47
N ASN A 15 12.51 2.67 5.21
CA ASN A 15 13.80 3.32 5.52
C ASN A 15 14.38 4.04 4.30
N ALA A 16 13.95 3.67 3.10
CA ALA A 16 14.33 4.30 1.85
C ALA A 16 13.17 4.23 0.84
N PRO A 17 13.17 5.08 -0.21
CA PRO A 17 12.15 5.04 -1.26
C PRO A 17 11.95 3.66 -1.90
N LYS A 18 13.03 2.89 -2.08
CA LYS A 18 12.96 1.51 -2.59
C LYS A 18 12.09 0.57 -1.75
N ASP A 19 11.99 0.79 -0.44
CA ASP A 19 11.14 -0.04 0.44
C ASP A 19 9.67 0.24 0.17
N TYR A 20 9.33 1.51 -0.08
CA TYR A 20 7.98 1.92 -0.49
C TYR A 20 7.63 1.35 -1.86
N LEU A 21 8.53 1.45 -2.85
CA LEU A 21 8.30 0.90 -4.18
C LEU A 21 8.12 -0.62 -4.18
N ALA A 22 8.93 -1.35 -3.41
CA ALA A 22 8.75 -2.79 -3.22
C ALA A 22 7.39 -3.11 -2.56
N CYS A 23 6.93 -2.27 -1.63
CA CYS A 23 5.61 -2.40 -1.04
C CYS A 23 4.49 -2.14 -2.07
N ILE A 24 4.64 -1.17 -2.96
CA ILE A 24 3.67 -0.90 -4.03
C ILE A 24 3.59 -2.07 -5.01
N GLU A 25 4.72 -2.61 -5.45
CA GLU A 25 4.76 -3.81 -6.30
C GLU A 25 4.09 -5.01 -5.61
N TYR A 26 4.36 -5.21 -4.32
CA TYR A 26 3.71 -6.25 -3.54
C TYR A 26 2.18 -6.04 -3.46
N ILE A 27 1.73 -4.81 -3.22
CA ILE A 27 0.30 -4.49 -3.21
C ILE A 27 -0.34 -4.75 -4.58
N GLN A 28 0.32 -4.39 -5.68
CA GLN A 28 -0.13 -4.72 -7.04
C GLN A 28 -0.31 -6.23 -7.20
N GLN A 29 0.66 -7.04 -6.76
CA GLN A 29 0.54 -8.51 -6.80
C GLN A 29 -0.66 -9.03 -6.01
N LEU A 30 -0.93 -8.49 -4.82
CA LEU A 30 -2.10 -8.89 -4.01
C LEU A 30 -3.42 -8.62 -4.73
N VAL A 31 -3.52 -7.49 -5.43
CA VAL A 31 -4.71 -7.09 -6.19
C VAL A 31 -4.83 -7.94 -7.46
N THR A 32 -3.74 -8.10 -8.23
CA THR A 32 -3.72 -8.89 -9.47
C THR A 32 -4.02 -10.37 -9.23
N ASN A 33 -3.52 -10.95 -8.12
CA ASN A 33 -3.81 -12.33 -7.75
C ASN A 33 -5.26 -12.53 -7.25
N GLY A 34 -6.04 -11.45 -7.13
CA GLY A 34 -7.47 -11.50 -6.87
C GLY A 34 -7.87 -11.70 -5.40
N GLY A 35 -6.92 -11.91 -4.48
CA GLY A 35 -7.21 -12.07 -3.04
C GLY A 35 -7.56 -10.76 -2.33
N PHE A 36 -7.17 -9.63 -2.92
CA PHE A 36 -7.37 -8.28 -2.40
C PHE A 36 -7.95 -7.36 -3.47
N GLU A 37 -8.58 -6.27 -3.03
CA GLU A 37 -8.95 -5.13 -3.88
C GLU A 37 -8.32 -3.86 -3.34
N LEU A 38 -7.93 -2.98 -4.25
CA LEU A 38 -7.57 -1.60 -3.93
C LEU A 38 -8.86 -0.81 -3.66
N LEU A 39 -8.90 -0.07 -2.56
CA LEU A 39 -9.94 0.91 -2.29
C LEU A 39 -9.53 2.21 -2.98
N GLU A 40 -9.85 2.34 -4.27
CA GLU A 40 -9.41 3.47 -5.10
C GLU A 40 -9.88 4.81 -4.54
N GLU A 41 -11.14 4.91 -4.08
CA GLU A 41 -11.69 6.14 -3.48
C GLU A 41 -11.02 6.52 -2.14
N GLU A 42 -10.40 5.56 -1.43
CA GLU A 42 -9.66 5.80 -0.19
C GLU A 42 -8.13 5.91 -0.43
N SER A 43 -7.68 5.85 -1.68
CA SER A 43 -6.26 5.90 -2.06
C SER A 43 -5.92 7.23 -2.74
N THR A 44 -4.75 7.77 -2.47
CA THR A 44 -4.31 9.08 -3.00
C THR A 44 -4.06 9.03 -4.51
N CYS A 45 -3.53 7.92 -5.02
CA CYS A 45 -3.24 7.74 -6.43
C CYS A 45 -3.33 6.26 -6.85
N PRO A 46 -3.37 5.97 -8.17
CA PRO A 46 -3.23 4.60 -8.67
C PRO A 46 -1.85 4.00 -8.36
N LEU A 47 -1.81 2.69 -8.11
CA LEU A 47 -0.57 1.97 -7.76
C LEU A 47 0.52 2.08 -8.84
N ASN A 48 0.16 2.32 -10.10
CA ASN A 48 1.09 2.47 -11.22
C ASN A 48 1.46 3.94 -11.51
N GLN A 49 1.02 4.87 -10.68
CA GLN A 49 1.24 6.31 -10.84
C GLN A 49 1.75 6.95 -9.53
N VAL A 50 2.48 6.18 -8.71
CA VAL A 50 3.11 6.70 -7.48
C VAL A 50 4.30 7.63 -7.77
N GLU A 51 4.94 7.42 -8.92
CA GLU A 51 5.94 8.31 -9.51
C GLU A 51 5.41 8.82 -10.87
N THR A 52 5.54 10.12 -11.09
CA THR A 52 5.18 10.86 -12.29
C THR A 52 6.41 11.55 -12.87
N GLU A 53 6.27 12.21 -14.02
CA GLU A 53 7.37 13.00 -14.62
C GLU A 53 7.86 14.14 -13.70
N ASP A 54 6.99 14.64 -12.81
CA ASP A 54 7.26 15.72 -11.87
C ASP A 54 7.76 15.23 -10.49
N GLY A 55 7.95 13.91 -10.31
CA GLY A 55 8.39 13.30 -9.07
C GLY A 55 7.34 12.41 -8.41
N TRP A 56 7.18 12.49 -7.08
CA TRP A 56 6.14 11.72 -6.38
C TRP A 56 4.75 12.30 -6.65
N ALA A 57 3.73 11.44 -6.73
CA ALA A 57 2.36 11.86 -7.01
C ALA A 57 1.76 12.82 -5.96
N ASP A 58 2.20 12.68 -4.69
CA ASP A 58 1.81 13.54 -3.58
C ASP A 58 2.91 13.55 -2.50
N GLU A 59 2.87 14.55 -1.61
CA GLU A 59 3.69 14.61 -0.40
C GLU A 59 3.32 13.52 0.62
N ILE A 60 2.04 13.16 0.68
CA ILE A 60 1.52 12.08 1.50
C ILE A 60 0.65 11.16 0.65
N MET A 61 1.14 9.97 0.37
CA MET A 61 0.40 8.96 -0.39
C MET A 61 -0.15 7.88 0.54
N VAL A 62 -1.43 7.58 0.37
CA VAL A 62 -2.15 6.51 1.07
C VAL A 62 -2.66 5.52 0.03
N HIS A 63 -2.46 4.23 0.27
CA HIS A 63 -3.07 3.16 -0.51
C HIS A 63 -3.70 2.16 0.44
N MET A 64 -4.99 1.88 0.26
CA MET A 64 -5.73 0.98 1.13
C MET A 64 -6.17 -0.25 0.36
N VAL A 65 -5.82 -1.43 0.87
CA VAL A 65 -6.28 -2.69 0.29
C VAL A 65 -7.17 -3.44 1.25
N ARG A 66 -8.24 -4.03 0.71
CA ARG A 66 -9.20 -4.85 1.45
C ARG A 66 -9.11 -6.30 1.01
N CYS A 67 -9.02 -7.21 1.97
CA CYS A 67 -9.14 -8.63 1.71
C CYS A 67 -10.56 -8.95 1.28
N LYS A 68 -10.74 -9.55 0.09
CA LYS A 68 -12.07 -9.92 -0.43
C LYS A 68 -12.74 -11.04 0.35
N HIS A 69 -11.97 -11.81 1.14
CA HIS A 69 -12.46 -12.98 1.87
C HIS A 69 -13.00 -12.64 3.27
N CYS A 70 -12.38 -11.70 3.98
CA CYS A 70 -12.75 -11.38 5.36
C CYS A 70 -12.97 -9.89 5.62
N GLY A 71 -12.81 -9.03 4.60
CA GLY A 71 -12.96 -7.59 4.72
C GLY A 71 -11.83 -6.88 5.48
N GLN A 72 -10.78 -7.58 5.90
CA GLN A 72 -9.64 -6.97 6.59
C GLN A 72 -8.96 -5.93 5.70
N VAL A 73 -8.78 -4.73 6.23
CA VAL A 73 -8.07 -3.64 5.55
C VAL A 73 -6.61 -3.59 6.00
N PHE A 74 -5.73 -3.28 5.05
CA PHE A 74 -4.34 -2.90 5.27
C PHE A 74 -4.10 -1.54 4.61
N THR A 75 -3.35 -0.69 5.29
CA THR A 75 -3.06 0.68 4.82
C THR A 75 -1.56 0.85 4.63
N CYS A 76 -1.19 1.27 3.42
CA CYS A 76 0.14 1.78 3.10
C CYS A 76 0.09 3.30 3.18
N VAL A 77 0.95 3.90 4.00
CA VAL A 77 1.14 5.36 4.04
C VAL A 77 2.61 5.67 3.85
N VAL A 78 2.91 6.67 3.04
CA VAL A 78 4.25 7.25 2.92
C VAL A 78 4.17 8.77 2.94
N ASN A 79 5.06 9.40 3.69
CA ASN A 79 5.35 10.82 3.63
C ASN A 79 6.66 10.99 2.86
N THR A 80 6.54 11.41 1.60
CA THR A 80 7.67 11.55 0.67
C THR A 80 8.52 12.80 0.95
N TYR A 81 7.94 13.80 1.61
CA TYR A 81 8.66 15.01 2.05
C TYR A 81 9.58 14.77 3.25
N ARG A 82 9.12 14.06 4.28
CA ARG A 82 9.86 13.79 5.53
C ARG A 82 10.56 12.43 5.57
N GLY A 83 10.32 11.57 4.60
CA GLY A 83 10.99 10.26 4.50
C GLY A 83 10.56 9.28 5.59
N SER A 84 9.29 8.90 5.61
CA SER A 84 8.80 7.83 6.50
C SER A 84 7.53 7.21 5.95
N GLY A 85 7.21 5.98 6.36
CA GLY A 85 5.97 5.33 5.99
C GLY A 85 5.92 3.90 6.50
N SER A 86 4.79 3.22 6.26
CA SER A 86 4.57 1.84 6.68
C SER A 86 3.45 1.21 5.87
N PHE A 87 3.42 -0.11 5.82
CA PHE A 87 2.27 -0.90 5.40
C PHE A 87 1.88 -1.86 6.51
N LYS A 88 0.69 -1.66 7.08
CA LYS A 88 0.24 -2.39 8.27
C LYS A 88 -1.26 -2.68 8.23
N LYS A 89 -1.69 -3.63 9.06
CA LYS A 89 -3.10 -3.96 9.27
C LYS A 89 -3.87 -2.79 9.91
N GLY A 90 -5.10 -2.55 9.44
CA GLY A 90 -6.02 -1.51 9.96
C GLY A 90 -6.05 -0.25 9.08
N LYS A 91 -6.98 0.67 9.36
CA LYS A 91 -7.21 1.89 8.57
C LYS A 91 -6.21 3.05 8.83
N GLY A 92 -5.12 2.81 9.56
CA GLY A 92 -4.13 3.83 9.92
C GLY A 92 -4.22 4.21 11.39
#